data_AF-A0A535WQ91-F1
#
_entry.id   AF-A0A535WQ91-F1
#
_cell.length_a   1.000
_cell.length_b   1.000
_cell.length_c   1.000
_cell.angle_alpha   90.00
_cell.angle_beta   90.00
_cell.angle_gamma   90.00
#
_symmetry.space_group_name_H-M   'P 1'
#
loop_
_entity.id
_entity.type
_entity.pdbx_description
1 polymer ?
#
loop_
_entity_poly.entity_id
_entity_poly.type
_entity_poly.pdbx_seq_one_letter_code
_entity_poly.pdbx_strand_id
1 'polypeptide(L)'
;MSGKKTTPYGSWASPINPDLLLNGTVHMRNQMLRWDGDDLYWSELRPYEAGRIVVCRRAADGTIADVTPQGFNARSRVHEYGGGHYAVKGGTVFFTNFKDQRLYRQDRDGAPRAITPEADIRHADMIIDTERNLVFAVREDHTTGT
;
A
#
# COMPACT_ATOMS: atom_id res chain seq x y z
N MET A 1 40.32 14.58 9.31
CA MET A 1 39.86 14.73 7.92
C MET A 1 40.69 13.80 7.05
N SER A 2 40.13 12.68 6.59
CA SER A 2 40.85 11.79 5.68
C SER A 2 41.00 12.48 4.31
N GLY A 3 42.22 12.55 3.78
CA GLY A 3 42.49 13.14 2.47
C GLY A 3 41.83 12.36 1.33
N LYS A 4 41.55 13.03 0.21
CA LYS A 4 41.07 12.38 -1.02
C LYS A 4 42.16 11.45 -1.55
N LYS A 5 41.82 10.20 -1.85
CA LYS A 5 42.73 9.17 -2.37
C LYS A 5 42.40 8.87 -3.83
N THR A 6 43.40 8.92 -4.71
CA THR A 6 43.26 8.47 -6.11
C THR A 6 43.33 6.96 -6.17
N THR A 7 42.33 6.30 -6.76
CA THR A 7 42.32 4.85 -7.04
C THR A 7 41.66 4.59 -8.40
N PRO A 8 41.86 3.40 -9.01
CA PRO A 8 41.20 3.02 -10.26
C PRO A 8 39.67 3.12 -10.19
N TYR A 9 39.02 3.42 -11.31
CA TYR A 9 37.56 3.42 -11.40
C TYR A 9 36.98 2.07 -10.92
N GLY A 10 35.92 2.13 -10.11
CA GLY A 10 35.28 0.94 -9.52
C GLY A 10 35.91 0.42 -8.21
N SER A 11 37.00 1.01 -7.74
CA SER A 11 37.71 0.56 -6.51
C SER A 11 37.58 1.53 -5.32
N TRP A 12 36.74 2.56 -5.44
CA TRP A 12 36.50 3.49 -4.33
C TRP A 12 35.82 2.75 -3.19
N ALA A 13 36.37 2.89 -1.98
CA ALA A 13 35.72 2.39 -0.78
C ALA A 13 34.34 3.06 -0.66
N SER A 14 33.29 2.27 -0.79
CA SER A 14 31.90 2.72 -0.72
C SER A 14 31.33 2.39 0.66
N PRO A 15 30.70 3.35 1.36
CA PRO A 15 29.91 3.02 2.55
C PRO A 15 28.60 2.30 2.19
N ILE A 16 28.20 2.27 0.91
CA ILE A 16 27.05 1.53 0.39
C ILE A 16 27.51 0.10 0.10
N ASN A 17 27.15 -0.83 0.98
CA ASN A 17 27.45 -2.26 0.86
C ASN A 17 26.22 -3.04 0.33
N PRO A 18 26.39 -4.32 -0.09
CA PRO A 18 25.27 -5.14 -0.55
C PRO A 18 24.15 -5.29 0.48
N ASP A 19 24.47 -5.35 1.77
CA ASP A 19 23.46 -5.50 2.83
C ASP A 19 22.53 -4.29 2.90
N LEU A 20 23.05 -3.07 2.69
CA LEU A 20 22.25 -1.85 2.56
C LEU A 20 21.30 -1.89 1.35
N LEU A 21 21.70 -2.55 0.26
CA LEU A 21 20.84 -2.75 -0.91
C LEU A 21 19.78 -3.83 -0.63
N LEU A 22 20.17 -4.92 0.03
CA LEU A 22 19.31 -6.08 0.32
C LEU A 22 18.26 -5.79 1.39
N ASN A 23 18.59 -4.95 2.38
CA ASN A 23 17.62 -4.51 3.39
C ASN A 23 16.46 -3.73 2.78
N GLY A 24 16.66 -3.18 1.58
CA GLY A 24 15.67 -2.38 0.87
C GLY A 24 15.39 -1.06 1.59
N THR A 25 14.74 -0.14 0.89
CA THR A 25 14.25 1.10 1.52
C THR A 25 12.73 1.05 1.55
N VAL A 26 12.12 1.60 2.59
CA VAL A 26 10.69 1.88 2.54
C VAL A 26 10.44 2.89 1.43
N HIS A 27 9.57 2.55 0.49
CA HIS A 27 9.21 3.44 -0.61
C HIS A 27 7.76 3.86 -0.48
N MET A 28 7.48 5.16 -0.62
CA MET A 28 6.12 5.63 -0.86
C MET A 28 5.70 5.16 -2.25
N ARG A 29 4.75 4.24 -2.33
CA ARG A 29 4.35 3.62 -3.60
C ARG A 29 3.11 4.29 -4.16
N ASN A 30 3.13 4.56 -5.47
CA ASN A 30 2.02 5.14 -6.24
C ASN A 30 1.49 6.50 -5.71
N GLN A 31 2.27 7.20 -4.86
CA GLN A 31 1.96 8.53 -4.27
C GLN A 31 0.49 8.72 -3.87
N MET A 32 -0.16 7.66 -3.36
CA MET A 32 -1.56 7.71 -2.98
C MET A 32 -1.69 8.35 -1.60
N LEU A 33 -1.66 9.69 -1.57
CA LEU A 33 -1.98 10.47 -0.38
C LEU A 33 -3.51 10.66 -0.31
N ARG A 34 -4.07 10.46 0.89
CA ARG A 34 -5.48 10.68 1.19
C ARG A 34 -5.61 11.38 2.52
N TRP A 35 -6.35 12.49 2.55
CA TRP A 35 -6.76 13.15 3.77
C TRP A 35 -8.15 12.65 4.17
N ASP A 36 -8.35 12.39 5.46
CA ASP A 36 -9.65 12.11 6.04
C ASP A 36 -9.78 12.89 7.35
N GLY A 37 -10.49 14.02 7.28
CA GLY A 37 -10.41 15.05 8.33
C GLY A 37 -8.97 15.53 8.49
N ASP A 38 -8.48 15.51 9.72
CA ASP A 38 -7.12 15.94 10.09
C ASP A 38 -6.06 14.82 9.98
N ASP A 39 -6.48 13.61 9.60
CA ASP A 39 -5.59 12.46 9.47
C ASP A 39 -5.08 12.30 8.04
N LEU A 40 -3.78 12.04 7.89
CA LEU A 40 -3.14 11.75 6.61
C LEU A 40 -2.92 10.26 6.46
N TYR A 41 -3.28 9.72 5.30
CA TYR A 41 -3.05 8.34 4.91
C TYR A 41 -2.17 8.25 3.67
N TRP A 42 -1.30 7.22 3.63
CA TRP A 42 -0.44 6.93 2.48
C TRP A 42 -0.13 5.43 2.37
N SER A 43 0.53 5.04 1.28
CA SER A 43 0.95 3.65 1.06
C SER A 43 2.46 3.50 1.03
N GLU A 44 2.97 2.54 1.80
CA GLU A 44 4.39 2.20 1.88
C GLU A 44 4.63 0.78 1.39
N LEU A 45 5.61 0.62 0.49
CA LEU A 45 6.19 -0.67 0.18
C LEU A 45 7.14 -1.05 1.32
N ARG A 46 6.96 -2.24 1.90
CA ARG A 46 7.81 -2.82 2.95
C ARG A 46 8.67 -3.95 2.36
N PRO A 47 9.91 -3.69 1.91
CA PRO A 47 10.76 -4.74 1.35
C PRO A 47 11.01 -5.89 2.32
N TYR A 48 11.23 -5.57 3.60
CA TYR A 48 11.47 -6.51 4.69
C TYR A 48 10.22 -7.29 5.15
N GLU A 49 9.04 -6.98 4.61
CA GLU A 49 7.79 -7.71 4.88
C GLU A 49 7.25 -8.35 3.60
N ALA A 50 8.13 -9.09 2.91
CA ALA A 50 7.83 -9.75 1.63
C ALA A 50 7.31 -8.79 0.54
N GLY A 51 7.73 -7.52 0.57
CA GLY A 51 7.32 -6.52 -0.40
C GLY A 51 5.84 -6.14 -0.34
N ARG A 52 5.17 -6.35 0.81
CA ARG A 52 3.77 -5.93 0.97
C ARG A 52 3.62 -4.41 0.94
N ILE A 53 2.47 -3.95 0.47
CA ILE A 53 2.06 -2.56 0.57
C ILE A 53 1.19 -2.39 1.83
N VAL A 54 1.51 -1.36 2.60
CA VAL A 54 0.87 -1.04 3.87
C VAL A 54 0.22 0.34 3.77
N VAL A 55 -1.05 0.44 4.09
CA VAL A 55 -1.67 1.73 4.36
C VAL A 55 -1.19 2.20 5.73
N CYS A 56 -0.57 3.37 5.76
CA CYS A 56 -0.10 4.04 6.97
C CYS A 56 -1.03 5.21 7.28
N ARG A 57 -1.10 5.61 8.55
CA ARG A 57 -1.84 6.79 9.02
C ARG A 57 -0.91 7.65 9.86
N ARG A 58 -1.01 8.96 9.69
CA ARG A 58 -0.51 9.98 10.61
C ARG A 58 -1.72 10.71 11.18
N ALA A 59 -1.93 10.57 12.48
CA ALA A 59 -3.01 11.24 13.17
C ALA A 59 -2.75 12.74 13.35
N ALA A 60 -3.78 13.50 13.71
CA ALA A 60 -3.69 14.94 13.96
C ALA A 60 -2.61 15.32 15.00
N ASP A 61 -2.41 14.48 16.02
CA ASP A 61 -1.38 14.64 17.06
C ASP A 61 0.05 14.31 16.57
N GLY A 62 0.19 13.85 15.33
CA GLY A 62 1.45 13.45 14.72
C GLY A 62 1.82 11.99 14.90
N THR A 63 1.05 11.19 15.64
CA THR A 63 1.27 9.76 15.83
C THR A 63 1.17 9.04 14.48
N ILE A 64 2.17 8.21 14.16
CA ILE A 64 2.20 7.40 12.94
C ILE A 64 1.97 5.93 13.29
N ALA A 65 1.08 5.26 12.55
CA ALA A 65 0.80 3.84 12.72
C ALA A 65 0.48 3.13 11.40
N ASP A 66 0.79 1.85 11.34
CA ASP A 66 0.34 0.95 10.28
C ASP A 66 -1.17 0.69 10.45
N VAL A 67 -1.94 0.87 9.38
CA VAL A 67 -3.37 0.52 9.32
C VAL A 67 -3.51 -0.91 8.81
N THR A 68 -2.80 -1.29 7.76
CA THR A 68 -2.91 -2.63 7.19
C THR A 68 -2.17 -3.66 8.06
N PRO A 69 -2.87 -4.63 8.69
CA PRO A 69 -2.24 -5.58 9.59
C PRO A 69 -1.37 -6.60 8.84
N GLN A 70 -0.54 -7.33 9.58
CA GLN A 70 0.23 -8.44 9.03
C GLN A 70 -0.68 -9.49 8.37
N GLY A 71 -0.15 -10.14 7.33
CA GLY A 71 -0.92 -11.08 6.51
C GLY A 71 -1.74 -10.43 5.39
N PHE A 72 -1.89 -9.10 5.39
CA PHE A 72 -2.56 -8.34 4.34
C PHE A 72 -1.59 -7.48 3.54
N ASN A 73 -1.91 -7.29 2.26
CA ASN A 73 -1.11 -6.51 1.33
C ASN A 73 -2.04 -5.62 0.50
N ALA A 74 -2.06 -4.32 0.78
CA ALA A 74 -2.95 -3.36 0.13
C ALA A 74 -2.46 -3.03 -1.29
N ARG A 75 -2.69 -3.93 -2.25
CA ARG A 75 -2.22 -3.83 -3.62
C ARG A 75 -3.22 -4.45 -4.59
N SER A 76 -3.52 -3.73 -5.65
CA SER A 76 -4.35 -4.21 -6.77
C SER A 76 -3.50 -4.70 -7.93
N ARG A 77 -4.06 -5.61 -8.74
CA ARG A 77 -3.56 -6.06 -10.04
C ARG A 77 -4.35 -5.50 -11.23
N VAL A 78 -5.25 -4.54 -11.01
CA VAL A 78 -5.93 -3.85 -12.12
C VAL A 78 -4.88 -3.25 -13.06
N HIS A 79 -5.08 -3.46 -14.37
CA HIS A 79 -4.14 -3.16 -15.46
C HIS A 79 -2.75 -3.80 -15.30
N GLU A 80 -2.61 -4.85 -14.49
CA GLU A 80 -1.37 -5.56 -14.09
C GLU A 80 -0.29 -4.69 -13.39
N TYR A 81 -0.40 -3.37 -13.49
CA TYR A 81 0.47 -2.40 -12.84
C TYR A 81 0.04 -2.13 -11.39
N GLY A 82 -1.28 -2.13 -11.14
CA GLY A 82 -1.88 -1.74 -9.88
C GLY A 82 -2.02 -0.22 -9.73
N GLY A 83 -2.35 0.23 -8.51
CA GLY A 83 -2.78 1.60 -8.23
C GLY A 83 -4.24 1.63 -7.75
N GLY A 84 -4.70 2.78 -7.24
CA GLY A 84 -6.07 2.92 -6.75
C GLY A 84 -6.44 1.92 -5.65
N HIS A 85 -5.46 1.36 -4.94
CA HIS A 85 -5.66 0.15 -4.12
C HIS A 85 -6.25 0.40 -2.74
N TYR A 86 -6.51 1.66 -2.37
CA TYR A 86 -7.27 1.99 -1.17
C TYR A 86 -8.01 3.33 -1.28
N ALA A 87 -9.05 3.46 -0.45
CA ALA A 87 -9.75 4.70 -0.12
C ALA A 87 -10.04 4.75 1.38
N VAL A 88 -10.27 5.95 1.92
CA VAL A 88 -10.54 6.15 3.34
C VAL A 88 -11.63 7.21 3.53
N LYS A 89 -12.52 6.98 4.49
CA LYS A 89 -13.54 7.95 4.92
C LYS A 89 -13.98 7.65 6.36
N GLY A 90 -14.00 8.67 7.22
CA GLY A 90 -14.42 8.53 8.62
C GLY A 90 -13.63 7.46 9.40
N GLY A 91 -12.34 7.36 9.13
CA GLY A 91 -11.42 6.38 9.72
C GLY A 91 -11.57 4.96 9.19
N THR A 92 -12.53 4.69 8.30
CA THR A 92 -12.74 3.39 7.67
C THR A 92 -11.92 3.31 6.39
N VAL A 93 -11.04 2.32 6.29
CA VAL A 93 -10.22 2.07 5.10
C VAL A 93 -10.84 0.94 4.30
N PHE A 94 -11.01 1.18 3.00
CA PHE A 94 -11.32 0.16 2.01
C PHE A 94 -10.08 -0.09 1.19
N PHE A 95 -9.67 -1.35 1.02
CA PHE A 95 -8.47 -1.68 0.26
C PHE A 95 -8.62 -3.00 -0.51
N THR A 96 -7.88 -3.11 -1.61
CA THR A 96 -7.75 -4.38 -2.35
C THR A 96 -6.63 -5.20 -1.72
N ASN A 97 -6.95 -6.41 -1.26
CA ASN A 97 -5.94 -7.31 -0.74
C ASN A 97 -5.26 -8.08 -1.87
N PHE A 98 -3.93 -8.09 -1.89
CA PHE A 98 -3.17 -8.63 -3.02
C PHE A 98 -3.39 -10.15 -3.21
N LYS A 99 -3.53 -10.86 -2.09
CA LYS A 99 -3.58 -12.34 -2.07
C LYS A 99 -4.77 -12.89 -2.86
N ASP A 100 -5.92 -12.24 -2.76
CA ASP A 100 -7.20 -12.72 -3.27
C ASP A 100 -7.92 -11.68 -4.16
N GLN A 101 -7.35 -10.48 -4.33
CA GLN A 101 -7.90 -9.37 -5.14
C GLN A 101 -9.30 -8.88 -4.71
N ARG A 102 -9.76 -9.32 -3.54
CA ARG A 102 -11.04 -8.91 -2.96
C ARG A 102 -10.92 -7.52 -2.33
N LEU A 103 -12.04 -6.80 -2.31
CA LEU A 103 -12.13 -5.58 -1.50
C LEU A 103 -12.34 -5.96 -0.05
N TYR A 104 -11.57 -5.32 0.81
CA TYR A 104 -11.66 -5.42 2.26
C TYR A 104 -12.10 -4.09 2.83
N ARG A 105 -12.97 -4.15 3.84
CA ARG A 105 -13.29 -3.03 4.73
C ARG A 105 -12.58 -3.24 6.06
N GLN A 106 -11.90 -2.21 6.53
CA GLN A 106 -11.25 -2.17 7.83
C GLN A 106 -11.69 -0.89 8.57
N ASP A 107 -12.47 -1.07 9.63
CA ASP A 107 -12.82 0.01 10.54
C ASP A 107 -11.61 0.32 11.45
N ARG A 108 -11.55 1.51 12.08
CA ARG A 108 -10.34 2.10 12.70
C ARG A 108 -9.52 1.16 13.60
N ASP A 109 -10.18 0.31 14.38
CA ASP A 109 -9.54 -0.68 15.27
C ASP A 109 -10.02 -2.12 14.99
N GLY A 110 -10.67 -2.32 13.84
CA GLY A 110 -11.26 -3.59 13.43
C GLY A 110 -10.31 -4.44 12.60
N ALA A 111 -10.55 -5.75 12.59
CA ALA A 111 -9.93 -6.65 11.63
C ALA A 111 -10.48 -6.40 10.21
N PRO A 112 -9.66 -6.50 9.15
CA PRO A 112 -10.14 -6.44 7.78
C PRO A 112 -11.19 -7.52 7.50
N ARG A 113 -12.31 -7.15 6.88
CA ARG A 113 -13.32 -8.10 6.38
C ARG A 113 -13.50 -7.96 4.88
N ALA A 114 -13.54 -9.07 4.17
CA ALA A 114 -13.85 -9.06 2.75
C ALA A 114 -15.31 -8.65 2.52
N ILE A 115 -15.54 -7.77 1.55
CA ILE A 115 -16.87 -7.26 1.18
C ILE A 115 -17.29 -7.64 -0.24
N THR A 116 -16.42 -8.30 -1.00
CA THR A 116 -16.71 -8.88 -2.32
C THR A 116 -16.62 -10.41 -2.27
N PRO A 117 -17.33 -11.14 -3.15
CA PRO A 117 -17.16 -12.60 -3.28
C PRO A 117 -15.73 -13.01 -3.65
N GLU A 118 -15.41 -14.27 -3.42
CA GLU A 118 -14.18 -14.88 -3.95
C GLU A 118 -14.42 -15.33 -5.39
N ALA A 119 -13.75 -14.68 -6.33
CA ALA A 119 -13.82 -14.92 -7.76
C ALA A 119 -12.58 -14.31 -8.42
N ASP A 120 -12.29 -14.65 -9.68
CA ASP A 120 -11.24 -13.99 -10.46
C ASP A 120 -11.69 -12.60 -10.93
N ILE A 121 -11.87 -11.70 -9.97
CA ILE A 121 -12.34 -10.35 -10.14
C ILE A 121 -11.41 -9.43 -9.35
N ARG A 122 -11.01 -8.33 -9.97
CA ARG A 122 -10.06 -7.38 -9.39
C ARG A 122 -10.71 -6.03 -9.24
N HIS A 123 -10.29 -5.29 -8.21
CA HIS A 123 -10.85 -3.98 -7.90
C HIS A 123 -9.77 -2.95 -7.64
N ALA A 124 -10.03 -1.70 -8.03
CA ALA A 124 -9.19 -0.55 -7.79
C ALA A 124 -10.02 0.74 -7.88
N ASP A 125 -9.36 1.87 -7.62
CA ASP A 125 -9.86 3.24 -7.80
C ASP A 125 -11.21 3.46 -7.10
N MET A 126 -11.18 3.27 -5.77
CA MET A 126 -12.36 3.30 -4.93
C MET A 126 -12.83 4.73 -4.62
N ILE A 127 -14.15 4.93 -4.64
CA ILE A 127 -14.83 6.14 -4.16
C ILE A 127 -15.90 5.74 -3.14
N ILE A 128 -15.90 6.39 -1.99
CA ILE A 128 -16.80 6.08 -0.87
C ILE A 128 -17.95 7.09 -0.86
N ASP A 129 -19.18 6.57 -0.89
CA ASP A 129 -20.42 7.34 -0.72
C ASP A 129 -21.06 6.97 0.62
N THR A 130 -20.85 7.82 1.62
CA THR A 130 -21.36 7.59 2.98
C THR A 130 -22.86 7.81 3.10
N GLU A 131 -23.46 8.64 2.25
CA GLU A 131 -24.90 8.90 2.29
C GLU A 131 -25.70 7.67 1.87
N ARG A 132 -25.19 6.96 0.85
CA ARG A 132 -25.82 5.75 0.32
C ARG A 132 -25.26 4.46 0.92
N ASN A 133 -24.24 4.56 1.77
CA ASN A 133 -23.49 3.42 2.31
C ASN A 133 -22.96 2.50 1.19
N LEU A 134 -22.34 3.12 0.18
CA LEU A 134 -21.79 2.44 -1.01
C LEU A 134 -20.29 2.71 -1.16
N VAL A 135 -19.61 1.77 -1.81
CA VAL A 135 -18.26 1.97 -2.33
C VAL A 135 -18.29 1.62 -3.81
N PHE A 136 -17.97 2.60 -4.64
CA PHE A 136 -17.74 2.42 -6.06
C PHE A 136 -16.29 2.07 -6.30
N ALA A 137 -16.01 1.19 -7.26
CA ALA A 137 -14.66 0.82 -7.65
C ALA A 137 -14.65 0.43 -9.13
N VAL A 138 -13.51 0.63 -9.79
CA VAL A 138 -13.22 -0.01 -11.07
C VAL A 138 -13.11 -1.51 -10.83
N ARG A 139 -13.77 -2.30 -11.68
CA ARG A 139 -13.75 -3.77 -11.65
C ARG A 139 -13.18 -4.30 -12.96
N GLU A 140 -12.25 -5.24 -12.85
CA GLU A 140 -11.90 -6.14 -13.96
C GLU A 140 -12.45 -7.53 -13.66
N ASP A 141 -13.15 -8.12 -14.61
CA ASP A 141 -13.66 -9.48 -14.52
C ASP A 141 -12.83 -10.41 -15.42
N HIS A 142 -12.18 -11.38 -14.79
CA HIS A 142 -11.34 -12.38 -15.45
C HIS A 142 -11.98 -13.78 -15.37
N THR A 143 -13.20 -13.92 -14.83
CA THR A 143 -13.86 -15.22 -14.63
C THR A 143 -14.18 -15.97 -15.93
N THR A 144 -14.27 -15.26 -17.05
CA THR A 144 -14.54 -15.82 -18.38
C THR A 144 -13.33 -15.72 -19.32
N GLY A 145 -12.16 -15.30 -18.83
CA GLY A 145 -10.95 -15.11 -19.63
C GLY A 145 -10.03 -16.33 -19.58
N THR A 146 -9.70 -16.88 -20.75
CA THR A 146 -8.65 -17.90 -20.98
C THR A 146 -7.25 -17.33 -20.80
#